data_AF-A0A524QDN8-F1
#
_entry.id   AF-A0A524QDN8-F1
#
_cell.length_a   1.000
_cell.length_b   1.000
_cell.length_c   1.000
_cell.angle_alpha   90.00
_cell.angle_beta   90.00
_cell.angle_gamma   90.00
#
_symmetry.space_group_name_H-M   'P 1'
#
loop_
_entity.id
_entity.type
_entity.pdbx_description
1 polymer ?
#
loop_
_entity_poly.entity_id
_entity_poly.type
_entity_poly.pdbx_seq_one_letter_code
_entity_poly.pdbx_strand_id
1 'polypeptide(L)' 'MKALVKRSAEPGIWMENVAMPSVSTNEVLVKVEKTAICGTDLHIYKWDAWA' A
#
# COMPACT_ATOMS: atom_id res chain seq x y z
N MET A 1 0.12 0.51 12.78
CA MET A 1 0.31 1.71 11.93
C MET A 1 -0.80 1.79 10.89
N LYS A 2 -1.14 3.00 10.43
CA LYS A 2 -2.12 3.18 9.34
C LYS A 2 -1.47 2.79 8.01
N ALA A 3 -2.20 2.05 7.18
CA ALA A 3 -1.78 1.66 5.84
C ALA A 3 -2.96 1.67 4.87
N LEU A 4 -2.70 2.00 3.60
CA LEU A 4 -3.64 1.75 2.52
C LEU A 4 -3.42 0.32 2.00
N VAL A 5 -4.46 -0.51 2.05
CA VAL A 5 -4.41 -1.94 1.74
C VAL A 5 -5.38 -2.27 0.63
N LYS A 6 -4.96 -3.07 -0.35
CA LYS A 6 -5.85 -3.72 -1.33
C LYS A 6 -6.37 -5.02 -0.72
N ARG A 7 -7.49 -4.95 0.00
CA ARG A 7 -8.08 -6.09 0.75
C ARG A 7 -8.69 -7.14 -0.16
N SER A 8 -9.36 -6.69 -1.22
CA SER A 8 -10.16 -7.53 -2.11
C SER A 8 -9.78 -7.28 -3.57
N ALA A 9 -9.96 -8.31 -4.41
CA ALA A 9 -9.77 -8.25 -5.86
C ALA A 9 -10.96 -7.54 -6.55
N GLU A 10 -11.19 -6.29 -6.17
CA GLU A 10 -12.28 -5.44 -6.65
C GLU A 10 -11.86 -3.96 -6.64
N PRO A 11 -12.55 -3.05 -7.34
CA PRO A 11 -12.24 -1.63 -7.31
C PRO A 11 -12.25 -1.05 -5.88
N GLY A 12 -11.23 -0.24 -5.54
CA GLY A 12 -11.08 0.40 -4.23
C GLY A 12 -9.75 0.10 -3.54
N ILE A 13 -9.56 0.78 -2.41
CA ILE A 13 -8.47 0.58 -1.45
C ILE A 13 -8.97 1.00 -0.07
N TRP A 14 -8.46 0.40 1.01
CA TRP A 14 -8.98 0.59 2.36
C TRP A 14 -7.88 1.08 3.30
N MET A 15 -8.23 2.01 4.18
CA MET A 15 -7.36 2.45 5.26
C MET A 15 -7.52 1.50 6.44
N GLU A 16 -6.45 0.80 6.80
CA GLU A 16 -6.43 -0.16 7.89
C GLU A 16 -5.35 0.14 8.92
N ASN A 17 -5.53 -0.37 10.14
CA ASN A 17 -4.47 -0.43 11.14
C ASN A 17 -3.79 -1.79 11.06
N VAL A 18 -2.52 -1.81 10.67
CA VAL A 18 -1.70 -3.03 10.55
C VAL A 18 -0.59 -3.07 11.60
N ALA A 19 0.00 -4.23 11.85
CA ALA A 19 1.16 -4.35 12.75
C ALA A 19 2.37 -3.58 12.19
N MET A 20 3.29 -3.15 13.08
CA MET A 20 4.58 -2.61 12.63
C MET A 20 5.42 -3.75 12.03
N PRO A 21 6.02 -3.59 10.85
CA PRO A 21 6.87 -4.63 10.27
C PRO A 21 8.14 -4.86 11.11
N SER A 22 8.58 -6.12 11.17
CA SER A 22 9.90 -6.51 11.67
C SER A 22 10.96 -6.36 10.59
N VAL A 23 12.22 -6.19 10.99
CA VAL A 23 13.35 -5.96 10.08
C VAL A 23 14.37 -7.08 10.25
N SER A 24 14.84 -7.65 9.14
CA SER A 24 15.90 -8.66 9.11
C SER A 24 17.27 -8.06 8.77
N THR A 25 18.31 -8.91 8.73
CA THR A 25 19.63 -8.53 8.24
C THR A 25 19.54 -8.04 6.79
N ASN A 26 20.12 -6.87 6.51
CA ASN A 26 20.08 -6.16 5.21
C ASN A 26 18.73 -5.53 4.82
N GLU A 27 17.81 -5.37 5.77
CA GLU A 27 16.59 -4.59 5.56
C GLU A 27 16.65 -3.26 6.33
N VAL A 28 15.84 -2.28 5.93
CA VAL A 28 15.70 -1.00 6.64
C VAL A 28 14.23 -0.70 6.92
N LEU A 29 13.95 -0.18 8.12
CA LEU A 29 12.63 0.33 8.48
C LEU A 29 12.54 1.81 8.18
N VAL A 30 11.72 2.17 7.20
CA VAL A 30 11.52 3.56 6.80
C VAL A 30 10.24 4.11 7.41
N LYS A 31 10.34 5.23 8.12
CA LYS A 31 9.17 6.01 8.53
C LYS A 31 8.78 6.95 7.39
N VAL A 32 7.65 6.68 6.75
CA VAL A 32 7.12 7.50 5.65
C VAL A 32 6.54 8.79 6.21
N GLU A 33 7.13 9.94 5.86
CA GLU A 33 6.62 11.28 6.24
C GLU A 33 5.67 11.85 5.17
N LYS A 34 5.98 11.61 3.89
CA LYS A 34 5.19 12.03 2.73
C LYS A 34 5.29 10.99 1.62
N THR A 35 4.22 10.84 0.85
CA THR A 35 4.17 10.00 -0.35
C THR A 35 3.26 10.65 -1.39
N ALA A 36 3.26 10.15 -2.62
CA ALA A 36 2.43 10.63 -3.71
C ALA A 36 1.79 9.45 -4.46
N ILE A 37 0.77 9.73 -5.25
CA ILE A 37 0.05 8.76 -6.08
C ILE A 37 0.58 8.90 -7.51
N CYS A 38 0.95 7.77 -8.14
CA CYS A 38 1.35 7.71 -9.54
C CYS A 38 0.28 7.01 -10.40
N GLY A 39 0.52 6.92 -11.71
CA GLY A 39 -0.41 6.27 -12.65
C GLY A 39 -0.68 4.80 -12.31
N THR A 40 0.35 4.06 -11.87
CA THR A 40 0.23 2.65 -11.48
C THR A 40 -0.76 2.45 -10.34
N ASP A 41 -0.73 3.34 -9.34
CA ASP A 41 -1.64 3.30 -8.20
C ASP A 41 -3.10 3.47 -8.61
N LEU A 42 -3.36 4.26 -9.67
CA LEU A 42 -4.71 4.45 -10.20
C LEU A 42 -5.26 3.19 -10.85
N HIS A 43 -4.42 2.43 -11.56
CA HIS A 43 -4.84 1.14 -12.13
C HIS A 43 -5.17 0.14 -11.01
N ILE A 44 -4.30 0.02 -10.00
CA ILE A 44 -4.54 -0.83 -8.83
C ILE A 44 -5.83 -0.44 -8.12
N TYR A 45 -6.05 0.86 -7.92
CA TYR A 45 -7.27 1.38 -7.29
C TYR A 45 -8.52 1.03 -8.12
N LYS A 46 -8.50 1.28 -9.44
CA LYS A 46 -9.63 0.99 -10.32
C LYS A 46 -9.89 -0.50 -10.52
N TRP A 47 -8.88 -1.34 -10.28
CA TRP A 47 -8.93 -2.78 -10.57
C TRP A 47 -9.30 -3.04 -12.03
N ASP A 48 -8.59 -2.36 -12.95
CA ASP A 48 -8.78 -2.52 -14.38
C ASP A 48 -7.90 -3.64 -14.95
N ALA A 49 -7.94 -3.84 -16.28
CA ALA A 49 -7.25 -4.94 -16.95
C ALA A 49 -5.71 -4.90 -16.84
N TRP A 50 -5.13 -3.83 -16.30
CA TRP A 50 -3.68 -3.72 -16.07
C TRP A 50 -3.27 -3.96 -14.61
N ALA A 51 -4.23 -4.02 -13.68
CA ALA A 51 -4.01 -4.31 -12.25
C ALA A 51 -4.03 -5.81 -11.95
#